data_AF-A0A3M2HMR2-F1
#
_entry.id   AF-A0A3M2HMR2-F1
#
_cell.length_a   1.000
_cell.length_b   1.000
_cell.length_c   1.000
_cell.angle_alpha   90.00
_cell.angle_beta   90.00
_cell.angle_gamma   90.00
#
_symmetry.space_group_name_H-M   'P 1'
#
loop_
_entity.id
_entity.type
_entity.pdbx_description
1 polymer ?
#
loop_
_entity_poly.entity_id
_entity_poly.type
_entity_poly.pdbx_seq_one_letter_code
_entity_poly.pdbx_strand_id
1 'polypeptide(L)'
;MIYGIDGDGAVSYPIQNGSVATYWYGHEFELAGKRFFTGLAYDTPEKYGNDAEEAYPDPAAQVTLTQATFELTQPGTDKPWSFWGAQRSVGRFGGYERADEIDKTRQSMSHITDDHVLALAVPTRRFEAGVVTTGYAMFSFRPVKSDVEEVKPWRYLGTVVTGTDNADACDDGTVIACVASTGGMSFISRGAALPDVEVTRKGKEVGTDGAVNEIPAGSKLRYRFDPATDGYVTE
;
A
#
# COMPACT_ATOMS: atom_id res chain seq x y z
N MET A 1 10.99 12.28 13.96
CA MET A 1 11.68 10.98 14.16
C MET A 1 12.21 10.35 12.87
N ILE A 2 11.42 10.17 11.79
CA ILE A 2 11.92 9.61 10.51
C ILE A 2 12.88 10.58 9.78
N TYR A 3 12.53 11.86 9.74
CA TYR A 3 13.30 12.90 9.02
C TYR A 3 14.18 13.76 9.94
N GLY A 4 14.30 13.41 11.22
CA GLY A 4 15.06 14.21 12.20
C GLY A 4 14.48 15.60 12.49
N ILE A 5 13.26 15.88 11.99
CA ILE A 5 12.48 17.09 12.27
C ILE A 5 11.38 16.71 13.27
N ASP A 6 11.13 17.59 14.23
CA ASP A 6 10.00 17.48 15.16
C ASP A 6 8.72 17.88 14.41
N GLY A 7 7.81 16.92 14.27
CA GLY A 7 6.47 17.20 13.76
C GLY A 7 5.65 17.91 14.84
N ASP A 8 4.87 18.90 14.44
CA ASP A 8 3.93 19.65 15.28
C ASP A 8 2.62 18.89 15.56
N GLY A 9 2.54 17.63 15.15
CA GLY A 9 1.33 16.80 15.19
C GLY A 9 0.45 16.95 13.95
N ALA A 10 0.84 17.77 12.97
CA ALA A 10 0.17 17.82 11.68
C ALA A 10 0.35 16.50 10.90
N VAL A 11 -0.67 16.17 10.10
CA VAL A 11 -0.66 15.00 9.22
C VAL A 11 0.40 15.14 8.13
N SER A 12 0.74 16.35 7.72
CA SER A 12 1.74 16.64 6.70
C SER A 12 2.64 17.80 7.12
N TYR A 13 3.93 17.73 6.80
CA TYR A 13 4.88 18.82 7.04
C TYR A 13 5.99 18.86 5.97
N PRO A 14 6.51 20.06 5.66
CA PRO A 14 7.65 20.20 4.75
C PRO A 14 8.90 19.50 5.30
N ILE A 15 9.64 18.84 4.42
CA ILE A 15 10.97 18.31 4.68
C ILE A 15 11.99 19.00 3.76
N GLN A 16 13.12 18.36 3.47
CA GLN A 16 14.20 18.96 2.67
C GLN A 16 13.77 19.18 1.20
N ASN A 17 14.33 20.20 0.57
CA ASN A 17 14.22 20.46 -0.88
C ASN A 17 12.78 20.50 -1.42
N GLY A 18 11.86 21.13 -0.68
CA GLY A 18 10.46 21.31 -1.12
C GLY A 18 9.61 20.03 -1.09
N SER A 19 10.16 18.91 -0.64
CA SER A 19 9.38 17.68 -0.40
C SER A 19 8.49 17.82 0.83
N VAL A 20 7.37 17.08 0.85
CA VAL A 20 6.43 17.05 1.96
C VAL A 20 6.28 15.62 2.45
N ALA A 21 6.48 15.41 3.76
CA ALA A 21 6.19 14.15 4.42
C ALA A 21 4.74 14.15 4.92
N THR A 22 4.01 13.06 4.72
CA THR A 22 2.60 12.90 5.09
C THR A 22 2.35 11.55 5.75
N TYR A 23 1.74 11.55 6.94
CA TYR A 23 1.25 10.33 7.59
C TYR A 23 0.16 9.69 6.73
N TRP A 24 0.21 8.37 6.60
CA TRP A 24 -0.67 7.62 5.70
C TRP A 24 -1.48 6.55 6.42
N TYR A 25 -0.82 5.67 7.18
CA TYR A 25 -1.48 4.54 7.82
C TYR A 25 -0.80 4.13 9.11
N GLY A 26 -1.55 3.54 10.04
CA GLY A 26 -1.05 3.03 11.31
C GLY A 26 -1.57 1.62 11.54
N HIS A 27 -0.70 0.71 11.95
CA HIS A 27 -1.07 -0.68 12.19
C HIS A 27 -0.43 -1.20 13.46
N GLU A 28 -1.26 -1.80 14.31
CA GLU A 28 -0.81 -2.52 15.50
C GLU A 28 -0.95 -4.02 15.26
N PHE A 29 0.06 -4.80 15.65
CA PHE A 29 0.10 -6.24 15.42
C PHE A 29 0.95 -6.96 16.46
N GLU A 30 0.74 -8.26 16.59
CA GLU A 30 1.58 -9.15 17.39
C GLU A 30 2.40 -10.04 16.47
N LEU A 31 3.68 -10.22 16.76
CA LEU A 31 4.58 -11.08 16.01
C LEU A 31 5.61 -11.70 16.95
N ALA A 32 5.73 -13.03 16.92
CA ALA A 32 6.63 -13.80 17.78
C ALA A 32 6.51 -13.43 19.28
N GLY A 33 5.27 -13.25 19.77
CA GLY A 33 4.98 -12.92 21.18
C GLY A 33 5.30 -11.48 21.58
N LYS A 34 5.64 -10.61 20.63
CA LYS A 34 5.87 -9.18 20.84
C LYS A 34 4.79 -8.36 20.15
N ARG A 35 4.38 -7.27 20.79
CA ARG A 35 3.39 -6.34 20.23
C ARG A 35 4.09 -5.13 19.64
N PHE A 36 3.76 -4.81 18.40
CA PHE A 36 4.34 -3.73 17.62
C PHE A 36 3.27 -2.75 17.16
N PHE A 37 3.66 -1.49 17.00
CA PHE A 37 2.91 -0.48 16.28
C PHE A 37 3.80 0.10 15.19
N THR A 38 3.30 0.18 13.96
CA THR A 38 3.99 0.82 12.85
C THR A 38 3.14 1.95 12.29
N GLY A 39 3.74 3.14 12.21
CA GLY A 39 3.25 4.24 11.41
C GLY A 39 3.92 4.24 10.04
N LEU A 40 3.13 4.21 8.98
CA LEU A 40 3.52 4.42 7.60
C LEU A 40 3.23 5.87 7.21
N ALA A 41 4.20 6.47 6.53
CA ALA A 41 4.10 7.80 5.94
C ALA A 41 4.62 7.73 4.50
N TYR A 42 4.50 8.83 3.77
CA TYR A 42 5.17 9.00 2.49
C TYR A 42 5.78 10.38 2.36
N ASP A 43 6.81 10.49 1.53
CA ASP A 43 7.32 11.78 1.06
C ASP A 43 7.20 11.92 -0.45
N THR A 44 6.91 13.14 -0.89
CA THR A 44 6.94 13.50 -2.31
C THR A 44 8.39 13.58 -2.80
N PRO A 45 8.67 13.43 -4.11
CA PRO A 45 9.99 13.68 -4.64
C PRO A 45 10.53 15.07 -4.27
N GLU A 46 11.84 15.18 -4.10
CA GLU A 46 12.51 16.47 -3.90
C GLU A 46 12.42 17.31 -5.17
N LYS A 47 12.27 18.63 -5.00
CA LYS A 47 12.19 19.60 -6.08
C LYS A 47 13.52 20.35 -6.15
N TYR A 48 14.26 20.16 -7.25
CA TYR A 48 15.56 20.80 -7.48
C TYR A 48 15.42 21.86 -8.58
N GLY A 49 15.75 23.13 -8.28
CA GLY A 49 15.75 24.23 -9.27
C GLY A 49 14.60 25.24 -9.14
N ASN A 50 14.49 26.15 -10.12
CA ASN A 50 13.41 27.15 -10.25
C ASN A 50 12.21 26.60 -11.05
N ASP A 51 11.90 25.31 -10.90
CA ASP A 51 10.80 24.67 -11.63
C ASP A 51 9.47 24.99 -10.94
N ALA A 52 9.13 26.28 -10.95
CA ALA A 52 7.77 26.76 -10.78
C ALA A 52 6.86 26.35 -11.96
N GLU A 53 7.42 25.71 -13.00
CA GLU A 53 6.75 25.35 -14.26
C GLU A 53 6.41 23.87 -14.45
N GLU A 54 6.73 22.95 -13.54
CA GLU A 54 6.07 21.63 -13.53
C GLU A 54 4.68 21.75 -12.87
N ALA A 55 3.76 22.41 -13.56
CA ALA A 55 2.39 22.61 -13.07
C ALA A 55 1.62 21.29 -12.90
N TYR A 56 2.11 20.20 -13.49
CA TYR A 56 1.49 18.87 -13.43
C TYR A 56 2.57 17.80 -13.20
N PRO A 57 2.50 17.06 -12.08
CA PRO A 57 3.39 15.92 -11.85
C PRO A 57 3.21 14.86 -12.94
N ASP A 58 4.30 14.19 -13.32
CA ASP A 58 4.26 13.00 -14.18
C ASP A 58 3.26 11.97 -13.58
N PRO A 59 2.29 11.44 -14.36
CA PRO A 59 1.41 10.35 -13.93
C PRO A 59 2.14 9.18 -13.26
N ALA A 60 3.35 8.85 -13.74
CA ALA A 60 4.18 7.78 -13.21
C ALA A 60 5.03 8.19 -12.00
N ALA A 61 5.08 9.48 -11.64
CA ALA A 61 5.82 9.93 -10.46
C ALA A 61 5.15 9.41 -9.18
N GLN A 62 5.86 8.52 -8.51
CA GLN A 62 5.42 7.90 -7.25
C GLN A 62 6.03 8.60 -6.03
N VAL A 63 5.31 8.53 -4.91
CA VAL A 63 5.84 8.91 -3.59
C VAL A 63 6.71 7.80 -3.00
N THR A 64 7.60 8.15 -2.08
CA THR A 64 8.39 7.18 -1.32
C THR A 64 7.67 6.84 -0.03
N LEU A 65 7.41 5.55 0.23
CA LEU A 65 6.88 5.09 1.50
C LEU A 65 7.98 5.04 2.56
N THR A 66 7.67 5.55 3.75
CA THR A 66 8.53 5.55 4.92
C THR A 66 7.80 4.94 6.12
N GLN A 67 8.56 4.50 7.13
CA GLN A 67 7.98 3.87 8.31
C GLN A 67 8.72 4.24 9.59
N ALA A 68 7.97 4.25 10.70
CA ALA A 68 8.50 4.15 12.04
C ALA A 68 7.75 3.06 12.83
N THR A 69 8.50 2.14 13.44
CA THR A 69 7.98 1.02 14.21
C THR A 69 8.39 1.13 15.67
N PHE A 70 7.49 0.74 16.55
CA PHE A 70 7.63 0.76 18.01
C PHE A 70 7.26 -0.61 18.57
N GLU A 71 7.94 -1.02 19.63
CA GLU A 71 7.66 -2.26 20.38
C GLU A 71 7.04 -1.88 21.73
N LEU A 72 5.99 -2.60 22.14
CA LEU A 72 5.38 -2.44 23.46
C LEU A 72 6.29 -3.09 24.51
N THR A 73 7.02 -2.29 25.27
CA THR A 73 8.03 -2.78 26.24
C THR A 73 7.66 -2.52 27.70
N GLN A 74 6.79 -1.55 27.97
CA GLN A 74 6.44 -1.11 29.33
C GLN A 74 4.92 -0.93 29.49
N PRO A 75 4.11 -1.99 29.31
CA PRO A 75 2.65 -1.87 29.33
C PRO A 75 2.15 -1.29 30.66
N GLY A 76 1.17 -0.37 30.58
CA GLY A 76 0.56 0.27 31.75
C GLY A 76 1.30 1.49 32.30
N THR A 77 2.37 1.94 31.64
CA THR A 77 3.08 3.19 31.96
C THR A 77 2.63 4.34 31.04
N ASP A 78 3.02 5.58 31.37
CA ASP A 78 2.75 6.77 30.53
C ASP A 78 3.48 6.75 29.18
N LYS A 79 4.54 5.93 29.05
CA LYS A 79 5.32 5.76 27.82
C LYS A 79 5.56 4.27 27.54
N PRO A 80 4.51 3.52 27.17
CA PRO A 80 4.59 2.07 27.14
C PRO A 80 5.34 1.53 25.91
N TRP A 81 5.52 2.37 24.88
CA TRP A 81 6.13 2.04 23.61
C TRP A 81 7.57 2.52 23.52
N SER A 82 8.48 1.62 23.14
CA SER A 82 9.87 1.95 22.80
C SER A 82 10.05 1.99 21.30
N PHE A 83 10.85 2.94 20.82
CA PHE A 83 11.24 2.99 19.41
C PHE A 83 12.00 1.71 19.02
N TRP A 84 11.54 1.05 17.97
CA TRP A 84 12.16 -0.17 17.46
C TRP A 84 13.08 0.11 16.26
N GLY A 85 12.62 0.94 15.32
CA GLY A 85 13.37 1.29 14.11
C GLY A 85 12.54 2.10 13.11
N ALA A 86 13.20 2.77 12.17
CA ALA A 86 12.57 3.54 11.11
C ALA A 86 13.29 3.33 9.78
N GLN A 87 12.58 3.45 8.67
CA GLN A 87 13.14 3.40 7.32
C GLN A 87 12.63 4.60 6.51
N ARG A 88 13.56 5.27 5.82
CA ARG A 88 13.26 6.36 4.88
C ARG A 88 12.80 5.87 3.51
N SER A 89 12.82 4.56 3.26
CA SER A 89 12.27 3.97 2.05
C SER A 89 11.98 2.48 2.27
N VAL A 90 10.68 2.14 2.30
CA VAL A 90 10.19 0.75 2.26
C VAL A 90 9.73 0.36 0.85
N GLY A 91 9.56 1.34 -0.04
CA GLY A 91 9.20 1.18 -1.46
C GLY A 91 8.61 2.47 -2.02
N ARG A 92 8.10 2.40 -3.26
CA ARG A 92 7.42 3.51 -3.94
C ARG A 92 6.03 3.07 -4.39
N PHE A 93 5.04 3.96 -4.29
CA PHE A 93 3.66 3.64 -4.68
C PHE A 93 2.88 4.89 -5.11
N GLY A 94 1.68 4.67 -5.64
CA GLY A 94 0.80 5.73 -6.08
C GLY A 94 1.15 6.27 -7.47
N GLY A 95 0.91 7.56 -7.70
CA GLY A 95 1.11 8.25 -8.97
C GLY A 95 0.79 9.74 -8.83
N TYR A 96 1.19 10.56 -9.80
CA TYR A 96 1.07 12.03 -9.73
C TYR A 96 1.65 12.64 -8.43
N GLU A 97 2.74 12.08 -7.92
CA GLU A 97 3.36 12.43 -6.63
C GLU A 97 2.40 12.31 -5.43
N ARG A 98 1.42 11.42 -5.52
CA ARG A 98 0.47 11.13 -4.45
C ARG A 98 0.46 9.64 -4.12
N ALA A 99 0.31 9.35 -2.84
CA ALA A 99 -0.07 8.04 -2.36
C ALA A 99 -1.47 7.66 -2.83
N ASP A 100 -1.72 6.36 -3.00
CA ASP A 100 -3.11 5.87 -3.08
C ASP A 100 -3.83 6.19 -1.75
N GLU A 101 -5.10 6.55 -1.82
CA GLU A 101 -5.90 6.88 -0.64
C GLU A 101 -6.24 5.61 0.15
N ILE A 102 -6.38 5.74 1.46
CA ILE A 102 -6.89 4.64 2.30
C ILE A 102 -8.38 4.48 2.06
N ASP A 103 -8.80 3.29 1.67
CA ASP A 103 -10.22 2.95 1.62
C ASP A 103 -10.73 2.59 3.03
N LYS A 104 -11.35 3.58 3.66
CA LYS A 104 -11.90 3.49 5.02
C LYS A 104 -13.11 2.58 5.14
N THR A 105 -13.68 2.10 4.02
CA THR A 105 -14.83 1.19 4.03
C THR A 105 -14.43 -0.27 4.19
N ARG A 106 -13.14 -0.59 4.03
CA ARG A 106 -12.57 -1.93 4.17
C ARG A 106 -11.57 -1.96 5.32
N GLN A 107 -11.35 -3.15 5.88
CA GLN A 107 -10.37 -3.36 6.94
C GLN A 107 -9.05 -3.85 6.36
N SER A 108 -7.94 -3.50 7.00
CA SER A 108 -6.67 -4.16 6.71
C SER A 108 -6.71 -5.63 7.09
N MET A 109 -5.97 -6.44 6.34
CA MET A 109 -5.83 -7.87 6.59
C MET A 109 -4.37 -8.18 6.89
N SER A 110 -4.12 -9.18 7.73
CA SER A 110 -2.77 -9.64 8.04
C SER A 110 -2.67 -11.16 8.00
N HIS A 111 -1.51 -11.67 7.64
CA HIS A 111 -1.14 -13.07 7.76
C HIS A 111 0.26 -13.18 8.34
N ILE A 112 0.49 -14.12 9.24
CA ILE A 112 1.81 -14.41 9.79
C ILE A 112 2.24 -15.77 9.25
N THR A 113 3.41 -15.80 8.60
CA THR A 113 4.02 -17.02 8.08
C THR A 113 4.62 -17.87 9.20
N ASP A 114 4.94 -19.13 8.90
CA ASP A 114 5.55 -20.05 9.88
C ASP A 114 6.95 -19.58 10.35
N ASP A 115 7.64 -18.75 9.56
CA ASP A 115 8.93 -18.12 9.91
C ASP A 115 8.79 -16.73 10.53
N HIS A 116 7.58 -16.38 11.01
CA HIS A 116 7.27 -15.13 11.69
C HIS A 116 7.54 -13.88 10.83
N VAL A 117 7.16 -13.94 9.55
CA VAL A 117 7.02 -12.76 8.70
C VAL A 117 5.56 -12.35 8.68
N LEU A 118 5.30 -11.07 8.95
CA LEU A 118 3.98 -10.48 8.75
C LEU A 118 3.82 -10.12 7.28
N ALA A 119 2.74 -10.56 6.64
CA ALA A 119 2.18 -9.98 5.44
C ALA A 119 0.99 -9.10 5.83
N LEU A 120 1.02 -7.81 5.46
CA LEU A 120 -0.02 -6.83 5.75
C LEU A 120 -0.61 -6.30 4.43
N ALA A 121 -1.94 -6.31 4.34
CA ALA A 121 -2.70 -5.75 3.24
C ALA A 121 -3.47 -4.53 3.72
N VAL A 122 -3.10 -3.34 3.25
CA VAL A 122 -3.75 -2.06 3.60
C VAL A 122 -4.72 -1.67 2.49
N PRO A 123 -6.02 -1.47 2.76
CA PRO A 123 -7.01 -1.22 1.72
C PRO A 123 -6.80 0.15 1.08
N THR A 124 -6.71 0.18 -0.24
CA THR A 124 -6.47 1.41 -1.01
C THR A 124 -7.56 1.67 -2.04
N ARG A 125 -7.71 2.95 -2.36
CA ARG A 125 -8.52 3.48 -3.45
C ARG A 125 -7.72 4.52 -4.21
N ARG A 126 -7.78 4.47 -5.53
CA ARG A 126 -7.19 5.47 -6.43
C ARG A 126 -8.25 5.91 -7.43
N PHE A 127 -8.30 7.19 -7.73
CA PHE A 127 -9.08 7.72 -8.85
C PHE A 127 -8.13 8.27 -9.90
N GLU A 128 -8.28 7.79 -11.13
CA GLU A 128 -7.47 8.25 -12.25
C GLU A 128 -8.27 8.20 -13.54
N ALA A 129 -8.24 9.29 -14.31
CA ALA A 129 -8.87 9.39 -15.63
C ALA A 129 -10.34 8.90 -15.66
N GLY A 130 -11.12 9.19 -14.61
CA GLY A 130 -12.54 8.78 -14.53
C GLY A 130 -12.76 7.33 -14.11
N VAL A 131 -11.70 6.64 -13.68
CA VAL A 131 -11.77 5.26 -13.17
C VAL A 131 -11.32 5.21 -11.72
N VAL A 132 -12.16 4.65 -10.87
CA VAL A 132 -11.82 4.28 -9.50
C VAL A 132 -11.23 2.87 -9.51
N THR A 133 -10.02 2.72 -9.02
CA THR A 133 -9.39 1.41 -8.74
C THR A 133 -9.38 1.17 -7.24
N THR A 134 -9.88 0.02 -6.83
CA THR A 134 -9.81 -0.46 -5.44
C THR A 134 -8.81 -1.62 -5.34
N GLY A 135 -8.04 -1.64 -4.27
CA GLY A 135 -7.07 -2.71 -4.04
C GLY A 135 -6.60 -2.78 -2.61
N TYR A 136 -5.47 -3.46 -2.42
CA TYR A 136 -4.70 -3.49 -1.18
C TYR A 136 -3.22 -3.26 -1.49
N ALA A 137 -2.61 -2.27 -0.83
CA ALA A 137 -1.16 -2.12 -0.79
C ALA A 137 -0.59 -3.21 0.12
N MET A 138 0.32 -4.01 -0.43
CA MET A 138 0.89 -5.18 0.23
C MET A 138 2.22 -4.83 0.87
N PHE A 139 2.42 -5.28 2.10
CA PHE A 139 3.66 -5.08 2.85
C PHE A 139 4.13 -6.38 3.49
N SER A 140 5.44 -6.52 3.67
CA SER A 140 6.00 -7.50 4.60
C SER A 140 6.77 -6.83 5.72
N PHE A 141 6.73 -7.45 6.90
CA PHE A 141 7.58 -7.11 8.02
C PHE A 141 8.29 -8.33 8.58
N ARG A 142 9.61 -8.27 8.62
CA ARG A 142 10.46 -9.23 9.32
C ARG A 142 11.27 -8.48 10.39
N PRO A 143 11.16 -8.85 11.69
CA PRO A 143 11.79 -8.12 12.79
C PRO A 143 13.29 -8.42 12.93
N VAL A 144 14.05 -8.30 11.84
CA VAL A 144 15.51 -8.42 11.84
C VAL A 144 16.09 -7.05 12.13
N LYS A 145 16.88 -6.95 13.21
CA LYS A 145 17.77 -5.80 13.42
C LYS A 145 19.07 -6.12 12.70
N SER A 146 19.37 -5.38 11.64
CA SER A 146 20.58 -5.55 10.84
C SER A 146 21.17 -4.17 10.58
N ASP A 147 22.49 -4.06 10.74
CA ASP A 147 23.26 -2.87 10.35
C ASP A 147 23.56 -2.86 8.83
N VAL A 148 23.20 -3.93 8.11
CA VAL A 148 23.31 -4.02 6.65
C VAL A 148 22.08 -3.37 6.01
N GLU A 149 22.29 -2.29 5.24
CA GLU A 149 21.22 -1.50 4.58
C GLU A 149 20.30 -2.33 3.66
N GLU A 150 20.81 -3.42 3.11
CA GLU A 150 20.09 -4.33 2.19
C GLU A 150 19.01 -5.16 2.91
N VAL A 151 19.14 -5.37 4.22
CA VAL A 151 18.16 -6.11 5.02
C VAL A 151 17.14 -5.13 5.58
N LYS A 152 16.11 -4.86 4.79
CA LYS A 152 15.00 -3.97 5.15
C LYS A 152 13.93 -4.71 5.96
N PRO A 153 13.64 -4.30 7.21
CA PRO A 153 12.59 -4.92 8.02
C PRO A 153 11.21 -4.84 7.38
N TRP A 154 10.83 -3.66 6.90
CA TRP A 154 9.62 -3.44 6.12
C TRP A 154 9.92 -3.34 4.63
N ARG A 155 9.05 -3.95 3.82
CA ARG A 155 9.06 -3.85 2.35
C ARG A 155 7.64 -3.66 1.85
N TYR A 156 7.47 -2.76 0.88
CA TYR A 156 6.27 -2.69 0.05
C TYR A 156 6.39 -3.69 -1.10
N LEU A 157 5.33 -4.45 -1.33
CA LEU A 157 5.30 -5.61 -2.23
C LEU A 157 4.34 -5.40 -3.42
N GLY A 158 3.98 -4.15 -3.72
CA GLY A 158 3.03 -3.81 -4.77
C GLY A 158 1.58 -3.75 -4.30
N THR A 159 0.68 -3.49 -5.25
CA THR A 159 -0.77 -3.38 -5.01
C THR A 159 -1.48 -4.57 -5.64
N VAL A 160 -2.32 -5.25 -4.85
CA VAL A 160 -3.28 -6.23 -5.36
C VAL A 160 -4.57 -5.52 -5.72
N VAL A 161 -4.95 -5.51 -7.00
CA VAL A 161 -6.19 -4.89 -7.46
C VAL A 161 -7.37 -5.82 -7.19
N THR A 162 -8.41 -5.27 -6.58
CA THR A 162 -9.64 -6.00 -6.23
C THR A 162 -10.86 -5.55 -7.02
N GLY A 163 -10.83 -4.38 -7.65
CA GLY A 163 -11.98 -3.88 -8.40
C GLY A 163 -11.70 -2.57 -9.13
N THR A 164 -12.55 -2.28 -10.09
CA THR A 164 -12.51 -1.09 -10.93
C THR A 164 -13.92 -0.57 -11.16
N ASP A 165 -14.10 0.74 -11.31
CA ASP A 165 -15.39 1.37 -11.60
C ASP A 165 -15.16 2.61 -12.46
N ASN A 166 -15.79 2.68 -13.64
CA ASN A 166 -15.66 3.79 -14.58
C ASN A 166 -16.91 4.68 -14.66
N ALA A 167 -17.77 4.66 -13.63
CA ALA A 167 -19.02 5.45 -13.61
C ALA A 167 -18.79 6.94 -13.94
N ASP A 168 -17.70 7.53 -13.49
CA ASP A 168 -17.37 8.94 -13.72
C ASP A 168 -16.92 9.24 -15.16
N ALA A 169 -16.53 8.22 -15.95
CA ALA A 169 -16.12 8.36 -17.35
C ALA A 169 -17.20 7.94 -18.35
N CYS A 170 -18.12 7.05 -17.96
CA CYS A 170 -19.01 6.40 -18.91
C CYS A 170 -20.23 7.24 -19.35
N ASP A 171 -20.60 8.27 -18.58
CA ASP A 171 -21.76 9.14 -18.83
C ASP A 171 -23.04 8.33 -19.11
N ASP A 172 -23.40 7.46 -18.15
CA ASP A 172 -24.52 6.51 -18.24
C ASP A 172 -24.50 5.59 -19.48
N GLY A 173 -23.32 5.37 -20.06
CA GLY A 173 -23.13 4.53 -21.24
C GLY A 173 -23.05 5.29 -22.56
N THR A 174 -23.14 6.62 -22.52
CA THR A 174 -23.19 7.48 -23.72
C THR A 174 -21.84 7.59 -24.42
N VAL A 175 -20.74 7.61 -23.66
CA VAL A 175 -19.37 7.78 -24.19
C VAL A 175 -18.66 6.43 -24.33
N ILE A 176 -18.66 5.67 -23.24
CA ILE A 176 -18.16 4.30 -23.15
C ILE A 176 -19.11 3.49 -22.28
N ALA A 177 -19.07 2.17 -22.35
CA ALA A 177 -19.94 1.35 -21.50
C ALA A 177 -19.56 1.48 -20.02
N CYS A 178 -20.57 1.65 -19.15
CA CYS A 178 -20.38 1.62 -17.71
C CYS A 178 -20.11 0.19 -17.24
N VAL A 179 -18.95 -0.02 -16.62
CA VAL A 179 -18.54 -1.28 -16.03
C VAL A 179 -18.02 -1.05 -14.62
N ALA A 180 -18.42 -1.94 -13.72
CA ALA A 180 -17.90 -1.97 -12.36
C ALA A 180 -17.61 -3.41 -11.97
N SER A 181 -16.44 -3.64 -11.40
CA SER A 181 -16.02 -4.90 -10.83
C SER A 181 -15.59 -4.69 -9.39
N THR A 182 -15.90 -5.67 -8.54
CA THR A 182 -15.51 -5.68 -7.12
C THR A 182 -14.99 -7.05 -6.76
N GLY A 183 -14.18 -7.13 -5.71
CA GLY A 183 -13.56 -8.38 -5.32
C GLY A 183 -13.24 -8.44 -3.83
N GLY A 184 -13.45 -9.63 -3.26
CA GLY A 184 -13.02 -9.97 -1.92
C GLY A 184 -11.65 -10.62 -1.95
N MET A 185 -10.73 -10.16 -1.10
CA MET A 185 -9.38 -10.70 -0.97
C MET A 185 -9.29 -11.72 0.17
N SER A 186 -8.48 -12.76 0.00
CA SER A 186 -8.05 -13.66 1.06
C SER A 186 -6.58 -14.05 0.92
N PHE A 187 -5.94 -14.38 2.04
CA PHE A 187 -4.61 -14.97 2.06
C PHE A 187 -4.69 -16.50 1.99
N ILE A 188 -3.85 -17.11 1.16
CA ILE A 188 -3.64 -18.56 1.10
C ILE A 188 -2.25 -18.84 1.67
N SER A 189 -2.20 -19.52 2.82
CA SER A 189 -0.94 -19.82 3.49
C SER A 189 -0.01 -20.70 2.63
N ARG A 190 1.29 -20.41 2.73
CA ARG A 190 2.38 -21.12 2.03
C ARG A 190 3.45 -21.60 3.03
N GLY A 191 3.07 -21.75 4.30
CA GLY A 191 3.97 -22.06 5.39
C GLY A 191 4.94 -20.90 5.67
N ALA A 192 6.24 -21.13 5.48
CA ALA A 192 7.28 -20.13 5.69
C ALA A 192 7.43 -19.11 4.54
N ALA A 193 6.81 -19.34 3.39
CA ALA A 193 6.80 -18.35 2.30
C ALA A 193 5.69 -17.32 2.50
N LEU A 194 5.86 -16.13 1.91
CA LEU A 194 4.77 -15.15 1.83
C LEU A 194 3.51 -15.81 1.24
N PRO A 195 2.31 -15.51 1.78
CA PRO A 195 1.08 -16.15 1.34
C PRO A 195 0.76 -15.78 -0.10
N ASP A 196 0.12 -16.67 -0.83
CA ASP A 196 -0.54 -16.25 -2.08
C ASP A 196 -1.77 -15.42 -1.72
N VAL A 197 -2.22 -14.60 -2.66
CA VAL A 197 -3.42 -13.78 -2.49
C VAL A 197 -4.46 -14.22 -3.51
N GLU A 198 -5.67 -14.50 -3.06
CA GLU A 198 -6.81 -14.79 -3.93
C GLU A 198 -7.80 -13.63 -3.89
N VAL A 199 -8.27 -13.20 -5.06
CA VAL A 199 -9.32 -12.20 -5.23
C VAL A 199 -10.50 -12.85 -5.93
N THR A 200 -11.59 -13.04 -5.19
CA THR A 200 -12.86 -13.52 -5.76
C THR A 200 -13.62 -12.33 -6.33
N ARG A 201 -13.88 -12.32 -7.64
CA ARG A 201 -14.41 -11.17 -8.38
C ARG A 201 -15.88 -11.34 -8.75
N LYS A 202 -16.56 -10.20 -8.93
CA LYS A 202 -17.91 -10.09 -9.48
C LYS A 202 -18.10 -8.76 -10.19
N GLY A 203 -19.11 -8.68 -11.05
CA GLY A 203 -19.47 -7.46 -11.78
C GLY A 203 -19.23 -7.62 -13.28
N LYS A 204 -18.84 -6.52 -13.92
CA LYS A 204 -18.58 -6.46 -15.37
C LYS A 204 -17.19 -5.92 -15.64
N GLU A 205 -16.61 -6.33 -16.75
CA GLU A 205 -15.32 -5.83 -17.23
C GLU A 205 -15.35 -5.66 -18.75
N VAL A 206 -14.42 -4.85 -19.26
CA VAL A 206 -14.20 -4.71 -20.70
C VAL A 206 -13.14 -5.72 -21.11
N GLY A 207 -13.49 -6.63 -22.02
CA GLY A 207 -12.58 -7.61 -22.61
C GLY A 207 -11.54 -6.97 -23.52
N THR A 208 -10.54 -7.74 -23.93
CA THR A 208 -9.49 -7.27 -24.85
C THR A 208 -10.01 -6.93 -26.24
N ASP A 209 -11.17 -7.46 -26.61
CA ASP A 209 -11.94 -7.14 -27.81
C ASP A 209 -12.79 -5.86 -27.67
N GLY A 210 -12.75 -5.21 -26.50
CA GLY A 210 -13.56 -4.05 -26.17
C GLY A 210 -15.01 -4.38 -25.79
N ALA A 211 -15.40 -5.66 -25.75
CA ALA A 211 -16.74 -6.06 -25.38
C ALA A 211 -16.93 -6.04 -23.85
N VAL A 212 -18.13 -5.65 -23.40
CA VAL A 212 -18.48 -5.76 -21.98
C VAL A 212 -18.90 -7.18 -21.67
N ASN A 213 -18.20 -7.80 -20.73
CA ASN A 213 -18.45 -9.16 -20.28
C ASN A 213 -18.86 -9.17 -18.81
N GLU A 214 -19.81 -10.04 -18.46
CA GLU A 214 -20.06 -10.37 -17.05
C GLU A 214 -18.93 -11.25 -16.54
N ILE A 215 -18.42 -10.93 -15.35
CA ILE A 215 -17.43 -11.77 -14.68
C ILE A 215 -18.13 -13.06 -14.24
N PRO A 216 -17.70 -14.25 -14.73
CA PRO A 216 -18.34 -15.51 -14.38
C PRO A 216 -18.42 -15.72 -12.86
N ALA A 217 -19.52 -16.30 -12.38
CA ALA A 217 -19.66 -16.60 -10.96
C ALA A 217 -18.52 -17.50 -10.45
N GLY A 218 -17.88 -17.10 -9.35
CA GLY A 218 -16.75 -17.82 -8.77
C GLY A 218 -15.40 -17.55 -9.44
N SER A 219 -15.32 -16.57 -10.33
CA SER A 219 -14.06 -16.11 -10.91
C SER A 219 -13.10 -15.65 -9.83
N LYS A 220 -11.86 -16.16 -9.90
CA LYS A 220 -10.79 -15.90 -8.96
C LYS A 220 -9.55 -15.43 -9.73
N LEU A 221 -8.93 -14.36 -9.25
CA LEU A 221 -7.57 -14.01 -9.62
C LEU A 221 -6.63 -14.42 -8.49
N ARG A 222 -5.48 -14.98 -8.85
CA ARG A 222 -4.44 -15.30 -7.88
C ARG A 222 -3.24 -14.39 -8.12
N TYR A 223 -2.69 -13.90 -7.03
CA TYR A 223 -1.44 -13.17 -7.02
C TYR A 223 -0.43 -13.97 -6.21
N ARG A 224 0.80 -14.01 -6.70
CA ARG A 224 1.90 -14.69 -6.05
C ARG A 224 3.07 -13.74 -5.90
N PHE A 225 3.75 -13.84 -4.76
CA PHE A 225 5.00 -13.12 -4.57
C PHE A 225 6.06 -13.66 -5.53
N ASP A 226 6.64 -12.77 -6.32
CA ASP A 226 7.74 -13.04 -7.22
C ASP A 226 9.02 -12.37 -6.68
N PRO A 227 10.03 -13.16 -6.27
CA PRO A 227 11.30 -12.62 -5.81
C PRO A 227 12.07 -11.80 -6.86
N ALA A 228 11.81 -12.01 -8.16
CA ALA A 228 12.52 -11.29 -9.23
C ALA A 228 12.05 -9.83 -9.35
N THR A 229 10.76 -9.60 -9.17
CA THR A 229 10.15 -8.26 -9.15
C THR A 229 10.02 -7.68 -7.74
N ASP A 230 10.31 -8.50 -6.72
CA ASP A 230 10.14 -8.18 -5.31
C ASP A 230 8.71 -7.74 -4.94
N GLY A 231 7.71 -8.36 -5.56
CA GLY A 231 6.32 -7.96 -5.40
C GLY A 231 5.32 -9.05 -5.76
N TYR A 232 4.05 -8.77 -5.48
CA TYR A 232 2.94 -9.60 -5.91
C TYR A 232 2.63 -9.35 -7.38
N VAL A 233 2.63 -10.42 -8.17
CA VAL A 233 2.23 -10.42 -9.59
C VAL A 233 1.04 -11.35 -9.79
N THR A 234 0.17 -11.01 -10.74
CA THR A 234 -0.95 -11.88 -11.12
C THR A 234 -0.42 -13.13 -11.82
N GLU A 235 -0.94 -14.31 -11.45
CA GLU A 235 -0.64 -15.60 -12.10
C GLU A 235 -1.42 -15.80 -13.40
#